data_AF-A0A210RVQ7-F1
#
_entry.id   AF-A0A210RVQ7-F1
#
_cell.length_a   1.000
_cell.length_b   1.000
_cell.length_c   1.000
_cell.angle_alpha   90.00
_cell.angle_beta   90.00
_cell.angle_gamma   90.00
#
_symmetry.space_group_name_H-M   'P 1'
#
loop_
_entity.id
_entity.type
_entity.pdbx_description
1 polymer ?
#
loop_
_entity_poly.entity_id
_entity_poly.type
_entity_poly.pdbx_seq_one_letter_code
_entity_poly.pdbx_strand_id
1 'polypeptide(L)'
;MNRKELIHSDFQIKEVEAVVRRDAFTTIHVHVPPYETNILRNLFGRENVTVFERQSKTTITPEQEYDRLCAKYGHEVVAKVFGEDDGDRLMEIVEGLMSEKVIPEEPQIEKTPEVEIETKGAKKR
;
A
#
# COMPACT_ATOMS: atom_id res chain seq x y z
N MET A 1 -3.11 43.49 -4.26
CA MET A 1 -2.72 42.19 -4.83
C MET A 1 -3.32 41.11 -3.97
N ASN A 2 -4.49 40.61 -4.37
CA ASN A 2 -5.18 39.54 -3.66
C ASN A 2 -4.35 38.27 -3.82
N ARG A 3 -3.73 37.79 -2.74
CA ARG A 3 -3.28 36.41 -2.66
C ARG A 3 -4.56 35.59 -2.67
N LYS A 4 -4.91 35.05 -3.83
CA LYS A 4 -5.75 33.85 -3.85
C LYS A 4 -4.88 32.82 -3.12
N GLU A 5 -5.10 32.67 -1.82
CA GLU A 5 -4.72 31.45 -1.14
C GLU A 5 -5.45 30.37 -1.92
N LEU A 6 -4.73 29.71 -2.83
CA LEU A 6 -5.16 28.44 -3.35
C LEU A 6 -5.26 27.60 -2.08
N ILE A 7 -6.49 27.41 -1.61
CA ILE A 7 -6.78 26.53 -0.50
C ILE A 7 -6.52 25.14 -1.09
N HIS A 8 -5.24 24.78 -1.20
CA HIS A 8 -4.85 23.41 -1.41
C HIS A 8 -5.50 22.69 -0.25
N SER A 9 -6.49 21.86 -0.58
CA SER A 9 -7.18 21.10 0.44
C SER A 9 -6.17 20.06 0.90
N ASP A 10 -5.43 20.42 1.94
CA ASP A 10 -4.52 19.56 2.65
C ASP A 10 -5.38 18.57 3.43
N PHE A 11 -5.36 17.32 2.99
CA PHE A 11 -6.18 16.28 3.59
C PHE A 11 -5.35 15.33 4.43
N GLN A 12 -5.92 14.82 5.52
CA GLN A 12 -5.26 13.85 6.37
C GLN A 12 -5.75 12.43 6.09
N ILE A 13 -4.88 11.58 5.58
CA ILE A 13 -5.15 10.14 5.41
C ILE A 13 -4.35 9.32 6.40
N LYS A 14 -4.76 8.06 6.58
CA LYS A 14 -3.98 7.09 7.35
C LYS A 14 -2.79 6.60 6.52
N GLU A 15 -1.65 6.46 7.18
CA GLU A 15 -0.48 5.76 6.64
C GLU A 15 -0.45 4.32 7.12
N VAL A 16 0.09 3.45 6.28
CA VAL A 16 0.38 2.06 6.61
C VAL A 16 1.90 1.85 6.59
N GLU A 17 2.37 0.89 7.38
CA GLU A 17 3.75 0.45 7.29
C GLU A 17 3.84 -0.66 6.24
N ALA A 18 4.54 -0.39 5.15
CA ALA A 18 4.83 -1.38 4.14
C ALA A 18 6.24 -1.96 4.38
N VAL A 19 6.28 -3.27 4.59
CA VAL A 19 7.48 -4.03 4.84
C VAL A 19 7.86 -4.75 3.55
N VAL A 20 8.93 -4.27 2.92
CA VAL A 20 9.43 -4.76 1.63
C VAL A 20 10.64 -5.67 1.87
N ARG A 21 10.48 -6.95 1.57
CA ARG A 21 11.56 -7.93 1.65
C ARG A 21 12.35 -7.92 0.34
N ARG A 22 13.60 -7.43 0.37
CA ARG A 22 14.47 -7.40 -0.82
C ARG A 22 15.22 -8.71 -1.05
N ASP A 23 15.56 -9.40 0.02
CA ASP A 23 16.32 -10.65 -0.02
C ASP A 23 16.02 -11.51 1.22
N ALA A 24 16.63 -12.69 1.34
CA ALA A 24 16.49 -13.57 2.48
C ALA A 24 16.78 -12.88 3.83
N PHE A 25 17.69 -11.90 3.84
CA PHE A 25 18.17 -11.22 5.05
C PHE A 25 17.88 -9.72 5.13
N THR A 26 17.40 -9.10 4.04
CA THR A 26 17.19 -7.64 4.00
C THR A 26 15.72 -7.31 3.86
N THR A 27 15.20 -6.60 4.86
CA THR A 27 13.83 -6.09 4.89
C THR A 27 13.85 -4.59 5.13
N ILE A 28 13.04 -3.86 4.37
CA ILE A 28 12.94 -2.40 4.42
C ILE A 28 11.54 -2.04 4.91
N HIS A 29 11.47 -1.24 5.98
CA HIS A 29 10.21 -0.71 6.49
C HIS A 29 10.04 0.70 5.91
N VAL A 30 8.94 0.93 5.20
CA VAL A 30 8.59 2.25 4.66
C VAL A 30 7.18 2.63 5.10
N HIS A 31 7.00 3.91 5.43
CA HIS A 31 5.69 4.46 5.79
C HIS A 31 5.14 5.15 4.56
N VAL A 32 4.00 4.65 4.08
CA VAL A 32 3.35 5.19 2.89
C VAL A 32 1.83 5.11 3.05
N PRO A 33 1.09 5.96 2.34
CA PRO A 33 -0.34 5.80 2.14
C PRO A 33 -0.73 4.42 1.59
N PRO A 34 -1.92 3.91 1.91
CA PRO A 34 -2.37 2.60 1.43
C PRO A 34 -2.39 2.48 -0.10
N TYR A 35 -2.69 3.56 -0.84
CA TYR A 35 -2.65 3.52 -2.31
C TYR A 35 -1.22 3.35 -2.89
N GLU A 36 -0.19 3.83 -2.18
CA GLU A 36 1.22 3.64 -2.59
C GLU A 36 1.68 2.19 -2.43
N THR A 37 1.03 1.40 -1.57
CA THR A 37 1.37 -0.02 -1.41
C THR A 37 1.16 -0.81 -2.70
N ASN A 38 0.20 -0.42 -3.54
CA ASN A 38 -0.01 -1.04 -4.85
C ASN A 38 1.18 -0.79 -5.79
N ILE A 39 1.79 0.39 -5.70
CA ILE A 39 3.00 0.74 -6.45
C ILE A 39 4.17 -0.11 -5.96
N LEU A 40 4.35 -0.22 -4.63
CA LEU A 40 5.40 -1.06 -4.04
C LEU A 40 5.23 -2.53 -4.44
N ARG A 41 4.01 -3.05 -4.41
CA ARG A 41 3.69 -4.43 -4.85
C ARG A 41 4.01 -4.67 -6.32
N ASN A 42 3.83 -3.65 -7.17
CA ASN A 42 4.19 -3.75 -8.59
C ASN A 42 5.72 -3.69 -8.81
N LEU A 43 6.45 -2.90 -8.01
CA LEU A 43 7.90 -2.74 -8.12
C LEU A 43 8.69 -3.92 -7.52
N PHE A 44 8.31 -4.36 -6.33
CA PHE A 44 9.04 -5.36 -5.56
C PHE A 44 8.41 -6.76 -5.63
N GLY A 45 7.19 -6.88 -6.17
CA GLY A 45 6.42 -8.12 -6.22
C GLY A 45 5.44 -8.23 -5.05
N ARG A 46 4.23 -8.74 -5.32
CA ARG A 46 3.15 -8.84 -4.31
C ARG A 46 3.54 -9.68 -3.10
N GLU A 47 4.28 -10.77 -3.32
CA GLU A 47 4.73 -11.68 -2.27
C GLU A 47 5.81 -11.09 -1.35
N ASN A 48 6.50 -10.04 -1.82
CA ASN A 48 7.61 -9.41 -1.09
C ASN A 48 7.17 -8.18 -0.29
N VAL A 49 5.91 -7.74 -0.43
CA VAL A 49 5.39 -6.54 0.24
C VAL A 49 4.30 -6.95 1.21
N THR A 50 4.56 -6.78 2.50
CA THR A 50 3.58 -6.97 3.57
C THR A 50 3.11 -5.62 4.08
N VAL A 51 1.80 -5.41 4.20
CA VAL A 51 1.24 -4.15 4.69
C VAL A 51 0.77 -4.34 6.13
N PHE A 52 1.13 -3.39 6.99
CA PHE A 52 0.69 -3.35 8.38
C PHE A 52 -0.08 -2.06 8.63
N GLU A 53 -1.30 -2.20 9.13
CA GLU A 53 -2.12 -1.04 9.48
C GLU A 53 -1.52 -0.30 10.67
N ARG A 54 -1.37 1.03 10.51
CA ARG A 54 -0.92 1.91 11.57
C ARG A 54 -1.88 3.08 11.72
N GLN A 55 -2.03 3.58 12.93
CA GLN A 55 -2.82 4.79 13.22
C GLN A 55 -2.02 6.09 12.99
N SER A 56 -1.07 6.08 12.05
CA SER A 56 -0.36 7.31 11.65
C SER A 56 -1.19 8.05 10.62
N LYS A 57 -1.17 9.38 10.66
CA LYS A 57 -1.83 10.21 9.66
C LYS A 57 -0.81 11.08 8.95
N THR A 58 -0.99 11.25 7.64
CA THR A 58 -0.15 12.12 6.82
C THR A 58 -1.00 13.10 6.04
N THR A 59 -0.46 14.29 5.80
CA THR A 59 -1.12 15.35 5.04
C THR A 59 -0.77 15.19 3.57
N ILE A 60 -1.79 15.14 2.72
CA ILE A 60 -1.67 14.98 1.27
C ILE A 60 -2.53 15.98 0.52
N THR A 61 -2.08 16.32 -0.68
CA THR A 61 -2.76 17.23 -1.60
C THR A 61 -3.08 16.45 -2.87
N PRO A 62 -4.31 15.92 -3.05
CA PRO A 62 -4.66 15.02 -4.15
C PRO A 62 -4.28 15.57 -5.53
N GLU A 63 -4.45 16.88 -5.73
CA GLU A 63 -4.09 17.58 -6.98
C GLU A 63 -2.59 17.50 -7.32
N GLN A 64 -1.73 17.41 -6.32
CA GLN A 64 -0.26 17.31 -6.48
C GLN A 64 0.26 15.89 -6.22
N GLU A 65 -0.59 15.02 -5.67
CA GLU A 65 -0.20 13.67 -5.28
C GLU A 65 0.20 12.85 -6.50
N TYR A 66 -0.50 13.02 -7.62
CA TYR A 66 -0.13 12.40 -8.88
C TYR A 66 1.28 12.78 -9.33
N ASP A 67 1.58 14.09 -9.37
CA ASP A 67 2.90 14.60 -9.77
C ASP A 67 3.99 14.12 -8.81
N ARG A 68 3.70 14.11 -7.50
CA ARG A 68 4.60 13.55 -6.47
C ARG A 68 4.89 12.06 -6.71
N LEU A 69 3.88 11.24 -6.98
CA LEU A 69 4.05 9.81 -7.25
C LEU A 69 4.84 9.57 -8.54
N CYS A 70 4.54 10.33 -9.58
CA CYS A 70 5.29 10.30 -10.83
C CYS A 70 6.76 10.70 -10.63
N ALA A 71 7.05 11.71 -9.81
CA ALA A 71 8.41 12.12 -9.48
C ALA A 71 9.16 11.06 -8.63
N LYS A 72 8.45 10.33 -7.75
CA LYS A 72 9.04 9.35 -6.83
C LYS A 72 9.25 7.97 -7.45
N TYR A 73 8.30 7.51 -8.27
CA TYR A 73 8.27 6.15 -8.81
C TYR A 73 8.39 6.09 -10.33
N GLY A 74 8.18 7.21 -11.01
CA GLY A 74 8.13 7.28 -12.47
C GLY A 74 6.72 7.09 -13.03
N HIS A 75 6.40 7.86 -14.05
CA HIS A 75 5.10 7.82 -14.74
C HIS A 75 4.74 6.42 -15.25
N GLU A 76 5.71 5.67 -15.80
CA GLU A 76 5.49 4.32 -16.31
C GLU A 76 4.98 3.34 -15.24
N VAL A 77 5.47 3.47 -14.01
CA VAL A 77 5.07 2.59 -12.90
C VAL A 77 3.70 2.97 -12.39
N VAL A 78 3.42 4.28 -12.28
CA VAL A 78 2.13 4.80 -11.83
C VAL A 78 1.04 4.41 -12.83
N ALA A 79 1.23 4.67 -14.12
CA ALA A 79 0.31 4.28 -15.19
C ALA A 79 0.11 2.74 -15.23
N LYS A 80 1.15 1.95 -14.95
CA LYS A 80 1.02 0.48 -14.88
C LYS A 80 0.17 -0.01 -13.70
N VAL A 81 0.17 0.72 -12.59
CA VAL A 81 -0.57 0.36 -11.37
C VAL A 81 -2.02 0.84 -11.44
N PHE A 82 -2.23 2.08 -11.87
CA PHE A 82 -3.55 2.72 -11.86
C PHE A 82 -4.26 2.67 -13.21
N GLY A 83 -3.55 2.56 -14.33
CA GLY A 83 -4.09 2.52 -15.70
C GLY A 83 -3.84 3.80 -16.49
N GLU A 84 -4.48 3.96 -17.65
CA GLU A 84 -4.45 5.20 -18.44
C GLU A 84 -5.10 6.40 -17.74
N ASP A 85 -6.10 6.15 -16.88
CA ASP A 85 -6.78 7.15 -16.05
C ASP A 85 -6.16 7.23 -14.64
N ASP A 86 -4.83 7.21 -14.56
CA ASP A 86 -4.10 7.14 -13.30
C ASP A 86 -4.39 8.31 -12.34
N GLY A 87 -4.51 9.54 -12.87
CA GLY A 87 -4.86 10.74 -12.11
C GLY A 87 -6.26 10.71 -11.50
N ASP A 88 -7.29 10.42 -12.30
CA ASP A 88 -8.68 10.35 -11.83
C ASP A 88 -8.87 9.22 -10.81
N ARG A 89 -8.27 8.05 -11.07
CA ARG A 89 -8.37 6.90 -10.16
C ARG A 89 -7.66 7.14 -8.84
N LEU A 90 -6.51 7.82 -8.86
CA LEU A 90 -5.82 8.22 -7.64
C LEU A 90 -6.66 9.21 -6.84
N MET A 91 -7.26 10.20 -7.49
CA MET A 91 -8.14 11.16 -6.84
C MET A 91 -9.34 10.45 -6.19
N GLU A 92 -10.00 9.54 -6.88
CA GLU A 92 -11.11 8.75 -6.34
C GLU A 92 -10.71 7.91 -5.11
N ILE A 93 -9.55 7.23 -5.16
CA ILE A 93 -9.06 6.45 -4.02
C ILE A 93 -8.73 7.37 -2.84
N VAL A 94 -8.11 8.51 -3.10
CA VAL A 94 -7.77 9.50 -2.06
C VAL A 94 -9.04 10.04 -1.43
N GLU A 95 -10.04 10.46 -2.21
CA GLU A 95 -11.36 10.90 -1.72
C GLU A 95 -12.11 9.79 -0.98
N GLY A 96 -12.02 8.56 -1.47
CA GLY A 96 -12.55 7.36 -0.82
C GLY A 96 -11.93 7.15 0.56
N LEU A 97 -10.62 7.31 0.71
CA LEU A 97 -9.94 7.21 2.01
C LEU A 97 -10.27 8.38 2.95
N MET A 98 -10.71 9.52 2.43
CA MET A 98 -11.28 10.61 3.25
C MET A 98 -12.67 10.26 3.78
N SER A 99 -13.50 9.64 2.95
CA SER A 99 -14.91 9.34 3.26
C SER A 99 -15.09 8.02 3.99
N GLU A 100 -14.31 6.99 3.66
CA GLU A 100 -14.48 5.64 4.16
C GLU A 100 -13.74 5.40 5.46
N LYS A 101 -14.56 5.19 6.48
CA LYS A 101 -14.23 4.59 7.76
C LYS A 101 -13.86 3.10 7.69
N VAL A 102 -13.79 2.44 6.53
CA VAL A 102 -13.73 0.97 6.50
C VAL A 102 -12.76 0.47 5.43
N ILE A 103 -11.89 -0.40 5.90
CA ILE A 103 -10.88 -1.16 5.18
C ILE A 103 -11.62 -2.30 4.46
N PRO A 104 -11.43 -2.53 3.15
CA PRO A 104 -11.55 -3.88 2.62
C PRO A 104 -10.21 -4.56 2.83
N GLU A 105 -10.22 -5.54 3.74
CA GLU A 105 -9.13 -6.47 3.99
C GLU A 105 -8.48 -6.93 2.68
N GLU A 106 -7.14 -7.01 2.69
CA GLU A 106 -6.43 -7.86 1.75
C GLU A 106 -7.10 -9.24 1.71
N PRO A 107 -7.29 -9.87 0.53
CA PRO A 107 -7.71 -11.26 0.47
C PRO A 107 -6.63 -12.07 1.19
N GLN A 108 -6.98 -12.51 2.40
CA GLN A 108 -6.16 -13.39 3.20
C GLN A 108 -5.94 -14.64 2.37
N ILE A 109 -4.71 -14.82 1.86
CA ILE A 109 -4.26 -16.11 1.36
C ILE A 109 -4.19 -16.99 2.61
N GLU A 110 -5.30 -17.67 2.82
CA GLU A 110 -5.51 -18.72 3.80
C GLU A 110 -4.31 -19.67 3.72
N LYS A 111 -3.42 -19.58 4.72
CA LYS A 111 -2.45 -20.62 4.98
C LYS A 111 -3.24 -21.85 5.41
N THR A 112 -3.58 -22.72 4.46
CA THR A 112 -3.85 -24.13 4.77
C THR A 112 -2.52 -24.76 5.23
N PRO A 113 -2.41 -25.28 6.46
CA PRO A 113 -1.30 -26.10 6.86
C PRO A 113 -1.74 -27.56 6.78
N GLU A 114 -1.62 -28.21 5.62
CA GLU A 114 -1.86 -29.65 5.54
C GLU A 114 -1.04 -30.28 4.42
N VAL A 115 0.16 -30.78 4.78
CA VAL A 115 0.76 -31.94 4.13
C VAL A 115 1.39 -32.83 5.21
N GLU A 116 0.62 -33.86 5.54
CA GLU A 116 0.99 -35.28 5.77
C GLU A 116 2.05 -35.69 6.82
N ILE A 117 1.52 -36.16 7.95
CA ILE A 117 1.71 -37.48 8.58
C ILE A 117 2.81 -38.42 8.05
N GLU A 118 3.77 -38.73 8.95
CA GLU A 118 4.21 -40.07 9.42
C GLU A 118 5.72 -40.15 9.65
N THR A 119 6.15 -40.45 10.88
CA THR A 119 6.65 -41.79 11.21
C THR A 119 7.02 -41.93 12.71
N LYS A 120 6.39 -42.94 13.32
CA LYS A 120 6.92 -43.88 14.31
C LYS A 120 7.55 -43.33 15.61
N GLY A 121 6.73 -43.31 16.66
CA GLY A 121 7.17 -43.31 18.06
C GLY A 121 6.40 -44.37 18.86
N ALA A 122 7.12 -45.32 19.42
CA ALA A 122 6.66 -46.54 20.09
C ALA A 122 5.75 -46.33 21.33
N LYS A 123 4.92 -47.33 21.66
CA LYS A 123 4.58 -47.58 23.07
C LYS A 123 4.32 -49.06 23.40
N LYS A 124 5.19 -49.54 24.29
CA LYS A 124 5.06 -50.67 25.24
C LYS A 124 3.62 -51.11 25.52
N ARG A 125 3.41 -52.43 25.45
CA ARG A 125 2.71 -53.22 26.47
C ARG A 125 3.27 -54.62 26.51
#